data_AF-A0A8T4TVZ5-F1
#
_entry.id   AF-A0A8T4TVZ5-F1
#
_cell.length_a   1.000
_cell.length_b   1.000
_cell.length_c   1.000
_cell.angle_alpha   90.00
_cell.angle_beta   90.00
_cell.angle_gamma   90.00
#
_symmetry.space_group_name_H-M   'P 1'
#
loop_
_entity.id
_entity.type
_entity.pdbx_description
1 polymer ?
#
loop_
_entity_poly.entity_id
_entity_poly.type
_entity_poly.pdbx_seq_one_letter_code
_entity_poly.pdbx_strand_id
1 'polypeptide(L)'
;MRLYFIVIILLILPIAIAQEEYSDLSSSYEWLANNSNVKTLTTRDSALAILALNNQGYDIADKLNEFKQTAKVGGCWPASSCTIIDTAFGLLVLGKTGRDINQTKTWLTNQEKAGGSAGGKWIIQIVTSATAGTCDVTSGNINKKISVSFNSAQNWIDINTISPMATAKTKNYYIDCSDLGDPTMHISLLYHISHPDFDETFLLQDEQVQQKDVTVDNACYPKTVGGSTCDLDSTLYATWVLSELGEEVHTIPYLEERLNEISQKQLNLALLYMITKSPAYATQLADRQTKSGSWIDEVYTTSFASFALLDGYMESYVNATVWLNLKRDKKDFSWNHKAVDTAAALIALHGTIESTSLASTTEENLLTEICDNGIDDNSDNLVDCDDYECSSDLACLCNDPSSECKYDSDCSIKGNDYTCDTLSCTCVQSYVCSLANGDACEGDSDCADGEYCDSSCTCQTQAVQEESEVCDDEKDNDNDDDVDCNDDDCEGTDECKKSSAWLWILLIIFLLGGGIFIFYYLQ
;
A
#
# COMPACT_ATOMS: atom_id res chain seq x y z
N MET A 1 66.14 1.29 13.63
CA MET A 1 64.98 0.86 12.81
C MET A 1 64.11 -0.23 13.46
N ARG A 2 64.45 -0.79 14.64
CA ARG A 2 63.59 -1.76 15.36
C ARG A 2 62.73 -1.18 16.49
N LEU A 3 62.95 0.08 16.88
CA LEU A 3 62.17 0.74 17.95
C LEU A 3 60.90 1.45 17.44
N TYR A 4 60.89 1.91 16.18
CA TYR A 4 59.76 2.62 15.58
C TYR A 4 58.59 1.72 15.19
N PHE A 5 58.85 0.42 14.95
CA PHE A 5 57.79 -0.53 14.58
C PHE A 5 56.92 -0.95 15.77
N ILE A 6 57.46 -0.93 16.99
CA ILE A 6 56.72 -1.31 18.21
C ILE A 6 55.78 -0.18 18.66
N VAL A 7 56.14 1.08 18.43
CA VAL A 7 55.31 2.25 18.79
C VAL A 7 54.11 2.41 17.85
N ILE A 8 54.24 2.03 16.57
CA ILE A 8 53.12 2.07 15.62
C ILE A 8 52.10 0.95 15.89
N ILE A 9 52.56 -0.24 16.30
CA ILE A 9 51.64 -1.36 16.63
C ILE A 9 50.87 -1.09 17.95
N LEU A 10 51.44 -0.33 18.88
CA LEU A 10 50.77 0.08 20.13
C LEU A 10 49.83 1.29 19.99
N LEU A 11 49.83 1.99 18.84
CA LEU A 11 48.90 3.09 18.54
C LEU A 11 47.67 2.64 17.74
N ILE A 12 47.63 1.39 17.26
CA ILE A 12 46.53 0.84 16.47
C ILE A 12 45.57 -0.02 17.33
N LEU A 13 45.89 -0.26 18.61
CA LEU A 13 45.05 -0.93 19.60
C LEU A 13 45.02 -0.06 20.87
N PRO A 14 44.01 0.83 21.05
CA PRO A 14 42.59 0.47 21.09
C PRO A 14 41.68 1.53 20.42
N ILE A 15 41.20 1.26 19.20
CA ILE A 15 39.98 1.92 18.69
C ILE A 15 38.86 0.89 18.41
N ALA A 16 39.22 -0.38 18.29
CA ALA A 16 38.25 -1.47 18.08
C ALA A 16 37.41 -1.88 19.31
N ILE A 17 37.65 -1.32 20.51
CA ILE A 17 36.99 -1.77 21.77
C ILE A 17 35.84 -0.81 22.19
N ALA A 18 35.47 0.18 21.39
CA ALA A 18 34.39 1.12 21.74
C ALA A 18 33.17 1.08 20.82
N GLN A 19 33.20 0.29 19.74
CA GLN A 19 32.08 0.21 18.78
C GLN A 19 31.12 -0.98 19.02
N GLU A 20 31.58 -2.06 19.67
CA GLU A 20 30.72 -3.24 19.92
C GLU A 20 29.70 -3.04 21.06
N GLU A 21 29.97 -2.16 22.03
CA GLU A 21 29.09 -1.99 23.21
C GLU A 21 27.88 -1.06 22.95
N TYR A 22 27.86 -0.37 21.81
CA TYR A 22 26.83 0.62 21.48
C TYR A 22 25.71 0.12 20.56
N SER A 23 25.86 -1.03 19.92
CA SER A 23 24.84 -1.57 19.01
C SER A 23 23.84 -2.51 19.68
N ASP A 24 24.20 -3.15 20.80
CA ASP A 24 23.29 -4.06 21.48
C ASP A 24 22.23 -3.28 22.28
N LEU A 25 20.98 -3.37 21.81
CA LEU A 25 19.80 -2.78 22.43
C LEU A 25 19.03 -3.79 23.29
N SER A 26 19.46 -5.05 23.37
CA SER A 26 18.73 -6.14 24.05
C SER A 26 18.40 -5.79 25.50
N SER A 27 19.38 -5.26 26.25
CA SER A 27 19.19 -4.80 27.64
C SER A 27 18.18 -3.66 27.76
N SER A 28 18.11 -2.77 26.76
CA SER A 28 17.14 -1.68 26.73
C SER A 28 15.72 -2.19 26.48
N TYR A 29 15.56 -3.18 25.59
CA TYR A 29 14.28 -3.85 25.36
C TYR A 29 13.83 -4.66 26.59
N GLU A 30 14.74 -5.38 27.25
CA GLU A 30 14.44 -6.10 28.49
C GLU A 30 14.01 -5.13 29.61
N TRP A 31 14.72 -4.01 29.76
CA TRP A 31 14.32 -2.96 30.70
C TRP A 31 12.92 -2.45 30.39
N LEU A 32 12.62 -2.16 29.11
CA LEU A 32 11.31 -1.68 28.71
C LEU A 32 10.22 -2.72 28.99
N ALA A 33 10.45 -3.99 28.68
CA ALA A 33 9.51 -5.08 28.95
C ALA A 33 9.13 -5.15 30.44
N ASN A 34 10.12 -4.99 31.31
CA ASN A 34 9.97 -5.01 32.77
C ASN A 34 9.37 -3.72 33.36
N ASN A 35 9.48 -2.58 32.68
CA ASN A 35 9.02 -1.27 33.17
C ASN A 35 7.82 -0.68 32.39
N SER A 36 7.17 -1.48 31.54
CA SER A 36 6.00 -1.08 30.74
C SER A 36 4.70 -1.70 31.23
N ASN A 37 4.38 -1.51 32.52
CA ASN A 37 3.10 -1.95 33.07
C ASN A 37 1.96 -1.01 32.65
N VAL A 38 1.10 -1.50 31.77
CA VAL A 38 -0.02 -0.76 31.15
C VAL A 38 -0.99 -0.19 32.18
N LYS A 39 -1.16 -0.82 33.35
CA LYS A 39 -2.05 -0.33 34.43
C LYS A 39 -1.52 0.92 35.13
N THR A 40 -0.22 1.22 34.98
CA THR A 40 0.45 2.33 35.67
C THR A 40 0.86 3.44 34.73
N LEU A 41 1.05 3.12 33.45
CA LEU A 41 1.46 4.05 32.41
C LEU A 41 0.25 4.78 31.82
N THR A 42 0.52 5.92 31.18
CA THR A 42 -0.48 6.59 30.35
C THR A 42 -0.75 5.77 29.08
N THR A 43 -1.85 6.06 28.38
CA THR A 43 -2.17 5.38 27.11
C THR A 43 -1.04 5.55 26.11
N ARG A 44 -0.55 6.78 25.90
CA ARG A 44 0.57 7.05 24.99
C ARG A 44 1.83 6.28 25.37
N ASP A 45 2.22 6.30 26.64
CA ASP A 45 3.47 5.65 27.07
C ASP A 45 3.36 4.13 26.92
N SER A 46 2.18 3.58 27.22
CA SER A 46 1.89 2.15 26.99
C SER A 46 1.91 1.81 25.50
N ALA A 47 1.34 2.67 24.66
CA ALA A 47 1.26 2.48 23.23
C ALA A 47 2.66 2.42 22.60
N LEU A 48 3.51 3.40 22.88
CA LEU A 48 4.88 3.41 22.39
C LEU A 48 5.68 2.21 22.92
N ALA A 49 5.50 1.83 24.18
CA ALA A 49 6.18 0.66 24.73
C ALA A 49 5.76 -0.64 24.03
N ILE A 50 4.47 -0.82 23.75
CA ILE A 50 3.96 -1.98 23.01
C ILE A 50 4.54 -1.99 21.60
N LEU A 51 4.53 -0.87 20.89
CA LEU A 51 5.08 -0.76 19.53
C LEU A 51 6.58 -1.10 19.51
N ALA A 52 7.37 -0.51 20.42
CA ALA A 52 8.80 -0.77 20.49
C ALA A 52 9.10 -2.25 20.76
N LEU A 53 8.38 -2.88 21.69
CA LEU A 53 8.55 -4.31 21.99
C LEU A 53 8.10 -5.20 20.83
N ASN A 54 6.98 -4.85 20.20
CA ASN A 54 6.47 -5.54 19.02
C ASN A 54 7.51 -5.53 17.91
N ASN A 55 8.17 -4.40 17.62
CA ASN A 55 9.20 -4.29 16.59
C ASN A 55 10.42 -5.22 16.79
N GLN A 56 10.54 -5.90 17.93
CA GLN A 56 11.63 -6.85 18.21
C GLN A 56 11.11 -8.28 18.44
N GLY A 57 9.86 -8.56 18.11
CA GLY A 57 9.28 -9.89 18.30
C GLY A 57 9.10 -10.29 19.77
N TYR A 58 9.05 -9.33 20.71
CA TYR A 58 8.65 -9.66 22.08
C TYR A 58 7.19 -10.11 22.11
N ASP A 59 6.87 -11.09 22.94
CA ASP A 59 5.48 -11.46 23.19
C ASP A 59 4.75 -10.32 23.93
N ILE A 60 3.88 -9.64 23.20
CA ILE A 60 3.06 -8.53 23.69
C ILE A 60 1.61 -8.94 23.96
N ALA A 61 1.23 -10.22 23.84
CA ALA A 61 -0.18 -10.63 23.89
C ALA A 61 -0.89 -10.18 25.16
N ASP A 62 -0.27 -10.40 26.33
CA ASP A 62 -0.81 -9.99 27.61
C ASP A 62 -0.89 -8.46 27.74
N LYS A 63 0.18 -7.75 27.36
CA LYS A 63 0.22 -6.27 27.41
C LYS A 63 -0.86 -5.66 26.51
N LEU A 64 -1.04 -6.21 25.31
CA LEU A 64 -2.04 -5.76 24.35
C LEU A 64 -3.47 -6.04 24.85
N ASN A 65 -3.70 -7.20 25.48
CA ASN A 65 -4.98 -7.52 26.12
C ASN A 65 -5.30 -6.58 27.28
N GLU A 66 -4.32 -6.26 28.13
CA GLU A 66 -4.48 -5.26 29.19
C GLU A 66 -4.73 -3.86 28.62
N PHE A 67 -4.01 -3.47 27.56
CA PHE A 67 -4.16 -2.17 26.90
C PHE A 67 -5.56 -1.99 26.32
N LYS A 68 -6.11 -3.01 25.65
CA LYS A 68 -7.49 -3.01 25.15
C LYS A 68 -8.52 -2.83 26.26
N GLN A 69 -8.28 -3.36 27.45
CA GLN A 69 -9.17 -3.19 28.60
C GLN A 69 -9.17 -1.76 29.17
N THR A 70 -8.19 -0.93 28.82
CA THR A 70 -8.17 0.51 29.19
C THR A 70 -9.06 1.38 28.28
N ALA A 71 -9.61 0.81 27.20
CA ALA A 71 -10.51 1.47 26.28
C ALA A 71 -11.94 1.56 26.85
N LYS A 72 -12.69 2.59 26.45
CA LYS A 72 -14.14 2.63 26.65
C LYS A 72 -14.84 1.69 25.68
N VAL A 73 -15.99 1.17 26.08
CA VAL A 73 -16.98 0.60 25.14
C VAL A 73 -17.29 1.67 24.08
N GLY A 74 -16.94 1.40 22.83
CA GLY A 74 -16.98 2.36 21.72
C GLY A 74 -15.62 2.73 21.12
N GLY A 75 -14.51 2.20 21.64
CA GLY A 75 -13.20 2.28 20.98
C GLY A 75 -12.43 3.58 21.21
N CYS A 76 -12.55 4.21 22.39
CA CYS A 76 -11.79 5.42 22.72
C CYS A 76 -10.95 5.28 23.99
N TRP A 77 -9.84 6.02 24.05
CA TRP A 77 -8.87 5.98 25.14
C TRP A 77 -8.60 7.34 25.79
N PRO A 78 -8.20 7.32 27.08
CA PRO A 78 -8.50 6.25 28.02
C PRO A 78 -10.02 6.21 28.28
N ALA A 79 -10.52 5.12 28.86
CA ALA A 79 -11.96 4.94 29.10
C ALA A 79 -12.63 6.09 29.88
N SER A 80 -11.85 6.79 30.71
CA SER A 80 -12.32 7.88 31.57
C SER A 80 -12.51 9.21 30.85
N SER A 81 -11.72 9.52 29.82
CA SER A 81 -11.68 10.85 29.21
C SER A 81 -11.83 10.87 27.69
N CYS A 82 -11.49 9.78 26.99
CA CYS A 82 -11.56 9.68 25.53
C CYS A 82 -10.96 10.90 24.84
N THR A 83 -9.67 11.15 25.08
CA THR A 83 -8.94 12.24 24.43
C THR A 83 -8.57 11.82 23.01
N ILE A 84 -8.43 12.80 22.11
CA ILE A 84 -8.08 12.51 20.71
C ILE A 84 -6.68 11.92 20.62
N ILE A 85 -5.69 12.52 21.30
CA ILE A 85 -4.30 12.05 21.26
C ILE A 85 -4.20 10.61 21.77
N ASP A 86 -4.79 10.30 22.94
CA ASP A 86 -4.71 8.95 23.51
C ASP A 86 -5.43 7.94 22.61
N THR A 87 -6.55 8.32 22.00
CA THR A 87 -7.27 7.44 21.07
C THR A 87 -6.51 7.23 19.76
N ALA A 88 -5.80 8.24 19.26
CA ALA A 88 -4.91 8.10 18.11
C ALA A 88 -3.78 7.11 18.42
N PHE A 89 -3.13 7.20 19.59
CA PHE A 89 -2.14 6.19 19.98
C PHE A 89 -2.76 4.79 20.16
N GLY A 90 -3.99 4.70 20.67
CA GLY A 90 -4.72 3.44 20.72
C GLY A 90 -4.97 2.84 19.33
N LEU A 91 -5.38 3.68 18.37
CA LEU A 91 -5.56 3.31 16.97
C LEU A 91 -4.25 2.81 16.33
N LEU A 92 -3.15 3.55 16.54
CA LEU A 92 -1.83 3.20 16.02
C LEU A 92 -1.38 1.81 16.50
N VAL A 93 -1.51 1.54 17.80
CA VAL A 93 -1.18 0.22 18.37
C VAL A 93 -2.01 -0.89 17.75
N LEU A 94 -3.32 -0.70 17.60
CA LEU A 94 -4.17 -1.72 17.00
C LEU A 94 -3.77 -2.00 15.56
N GLY A 95 -3.58 -0.95 14.75
CA GLY A 95 -3.19 -1.09 13.35
C GLY A 95 -1.83 -1.78 13.18
N LYS A 96 -0.79 -1.27 13.86
CA LYS A 96 0.58 -1.81 13.76
C LYS A 96 0.79 -3.15 14.46
N THR A 97 -0.22 -3.68 15.17
CA THR A 97 -0.22 -5.04 15.72
C THR A 97 -1.22 -5.97 15.05
N GLY A 98 -1.74 -5.59 13.87
CA GLY A 98 -2.67 -6.42 13.08
C GLY A 98 -4.00 -6.70 13.77
N ARG A 99 -4.50 -5.77 14.59
CA ARG A 99 -5.82 -5.87 15.23
C ARG A 99 -6.84 -5.02 14.49
N ASP A 100 -8.11 -5.44 14.57
CA ASP A 100 -9.21 -4.65 14.00
C ASP A 100 -9.21 -3.22 14.54
N ILE A 101 -9.18 -2.27 13.61
CA ILE A 101 -9.16 -0.84 13.90
C ILE A 101 -10.52 -0.18 13.70
N ASN A 102 -11.50 -0.86 13.08
CA ASN A 102 -12.70 -0.23 12.54
C ASN A 102 -13.47 0.58 13.59
N GLN A 103 -13.72 0.00 14.76
CA GLN A 103 -14.45 0.71 15.83
C GLN A 103 -13.73 1.99 16.27
N THR A 104 -12.42 1.89 16.52
CA THR A 104 -11.59 3.02 16.98
C THR A 104 -11.44 4.08 15.91
N LYS A 105 -11.22 3.67 14.65
CA LYS A 105 -11.13 4.55 13.48
C LYS A 105 -12.43 5.32 13.28
N THR A 106 -13.56 4.63 13.30
CA THR A 106 -14.88 5.27 13.22
C THR A 106 -15.10 6.22 14.38
N TRP A 107 -14.67 5.87 15.60
CA TRP A 107 -14.78 6.79 16.72
C TRP A 107 -13.98 8.07 16.47
N LEU A 108 -12.72 7.95 16.03
CA LEU A 108 -11.79 9.05 15.83
C LEU A 108 -12.28 9.96 14.71
N THR A 109 -12.53 9.45 13.51
CA THR A 109 -13.04 10.20 12.35
C THR A 109 -14.35 10.94 12.63
N ASN A 110 -15.23 10.37 13.48
CA ASN A 110 -16.44 11.07 13.92
C ASN A 110 -16.19 12.30 14.81
N GLN A 111 -14.99 12.46 15.37
CA GLN A 111 -14.63 13.63 16.19
C GLN A 111 -14.22 14.84 15.35
N GLU A 112 -13.97 14.68 14.05
CA GLU A 112 -13.62 15.78 13.19
C GLU A 112 -14.67 16.88 13.21
N LYS A 113 -14.22 18.12 13.05
CA LYS A 113 -15.07 19.31 12.94
C LYS A 113 -14.56 20.20 11.84
N ALA A 114 -15.37 21.14 11.40
CA ALA A 114 -14.89 22.18 10.49
C ALA A 114 -13.74 22.95 11.15
N GLY A 115 -12.61 23.06 10.46
CA GLY A 115 -11.39 23.76 10.88
C GLY A 115 -11.57 25.25 11.08
N GLY A 116 -12.67 25.80 10.55
CA GLY A 116 -12.97 27.23 10.53
C GLY A 116 -12.52 27.88 9.22
N SER A 117 -12.29 29.18 9.22
CA SER A 117 -11.85 29.95 8.05
C SER A 117 -10.68 30.87 8.41
N ALA A 118 -9.78 30.39 9.26
CA ALA A 118 -8.93 31.25 10.07
C ALA A 118 -7.65 31.71 9.35
N GLY A 119 -7.76 32.20 8.10
CA GLY A 119 -6.65 32.84 7.39
C GLY A 119 -6.46 32.44 5.92
N GLY A 120 -6.80 31.21 5.52
CA GLY A 120 -6.60 30.71 4.16
C GLY A 120 -7.75 30.96 3.18
N LYS A 121 -7.43 30.95 1.88
CA LYS A 121 -8.39 30.98 0.77
C LYS A 121 -8.20 29.79 -0.14
N TRP A 122 -9.30 29.10 -0.38
CA TRP A 122 -9.37 28.06 -1.38
C TRP A 122 -9.71 28.67 -2.72
N ILE A 123 -8.88 28.39 -3.72
CA ILE A 123 -8.99 28.98 -5.04
C ILE A 123 -9.07 27.84 -6.06
N ILE A 124 -10.12 27.86 -6.88
CA ILE A 124 -10.15 27.07 -8.11
C ILE A 124 -9.50 27.93 -9.19
N GLN A 125 -8.42 27.44 -9.79
CA GLN A 125 -7.76 28.09 -10.91
C GLN A 125 -8.14 27.40 -12.22
N ILE A 126 -8.51 28.21 -13.23
CA ILE A 126 -8.79 27.73 -14.58
C ILE A 126 -7.74 28.29 -15.53
N VAL A 127 -6.87 27.41 -16.04
CA VAL A 127 -5.85 27.79 -17.03
C VAL A 127 -6.37 27.40 -18.41
N THR A 128 -6.53 28.36 -19.31
CA THR A 128 -7.08 28.13 -20.66
C THR A 128 -6.43 29.05 -21.68
N SER A 129 -6.27 28.55 -22.91
CA SER A 129 -5.90 29.27 -24.13
C SER A 129 -7.09 29.91 -24.86
N ALA A 130 -8.33 29.61 -24.45
CA ALA A 130 -9.54 30.19 -25.02
C ALA A 130 -9.59 31.71 -24.81
N THR A 131 -10.00 32.44 -25.84
CA THR A 131 -10.00 33.92 -25.81
C THR A 131 -10.98 34.48 -24.79
N ALA A 132 -12.16 33.85 -24.67
CA ALA A 132 -13.17 34.11 -23.64
C ALA A 132 -14.22 33.01 -23.65
N GLY A 133 -14.86 32.76 -22.51
CA GLY A 133 -16.05 31.94 -22.40
C GLY A 133 -16.52 31.83 -20.95
N THR A 134 -17.24 30.76 -20.63
CA THR A 134 -17.79 30.54 -19.29
C THR A 134 -17.58 29.13 -18.80
N CYS A 135 -17.40 28.99 -17.49
CA CYS A 135 -17.50 27.73 -16.78
C CYS A 135 -18.63 27.78 -15.77
N ASP A 136 -19.26 26.65 -15.52
CA ASP A 136 -20.23 26.47 -14.45
C ASP A 136 -19.56 25.77 -13.26
N VAL A 137 -19.73 26.34 -12.07
CA VAL A 137 -19.26 25.74 -10.82
C VAL A 137 -20.47 25.42 -9.95
N THR A 138 -20.63 24.13 -9.63
CA THR A 138 -21.78 23.61 -8.89
C THR A 138 -21.34 23.04 -7.55
N SER A 139 -22.06 23.38 -6.48
CA SER A 139 -21.86 22.80 -5.15
C SER A 139 -23.21 22.62 -4.45
N GLY A 140 -23.66 21.37 -4.31
CA GLY A 140 -25.01 21.05 -3.87
C GLY A 140 -26.06 21.68 -4.79
N ASN A 141 -26.93 22.52 -4.24
CA ASN A 141 -27.98 23.21 -5.02
C ASN A 141 -27.55 24.56 -5.61
N ILE A 142 -26.29 24.96 -5.42
CA ILE A 142 -25.76 26.23 -5.94
C ILE A 142 -25.06 25.94 -7.25
N ASN A 143 -25.45 26.66 -8.31
CA ASN A 143 -24.74 26.70 -9.59
C ASN A 143 -24.36 28.16 -9.87
N LYS A 144 -23.09 28.41 -10.19
CA LYS A 144 -22.55 29.73 -10.51
C LYS A 144 -21.79 29.67 -11.83
N LYS A 145 -22.25 30.47 -12.80
CA LYS A 145 -21.54 30.68 -14.06
C LYS A 145 -20.47 31.75 -13.89
N ILE A 146 -19.25 31.46 -14.33
CA ILE A 146 -18.06 32.30 -14.17
C ILE A 146 -17.47 32.58 -15.53
N SER A 147 -17.21 33.86 -15.82
CA SER A 147 -16.50 34.26 -17.03
C SER A 147 -15.01 33.98 -16.87
N VAL A 148 -14.44 33.30 -17.86
CA VAL A 148 -13.01 32.97 -17.92
C VAL A 148 -12.44 33.39 -19.26
N SER A 149 -11.18 33.77 -19.27
CA SER A 149 -10.48 34.18 -20.49
C SER A 149 -8.99 33.96 -20.36
N PHE A 150 -8.28 33.89 -21.50
CA PHE A 150 -6.83 33.78 -21.52
C PHE A 150 -6.15 34.82 -20.61
N ASN A 151 -5.30 34.33 -19.72
CA ASN A 151 -4.44 35.12 -18.83
C ASN A 151 -5.19 36.18 -17.99
N SER A 152 -6.34 35.80 -17.42
CA SER A 152 -7.16 36.69 -16.59
C SER A 152 -7.13 36.31 -15.12
N ALA A 153 -7.03 37.32 -14.25
CA ALA A 153 -7.18 37.15 -12.81
C ALA A 153 -8.58 36.64 -12.40
N GLN A 154 -9.58 36.79 -13.26
CA GLN A 154 -10.94 36.26 -13.03
C GLN A 154 -10.98 34.73 -13.02
N ASN A 155 -9.97 34.07 -13.57
CA ASN A 155 -9.87 32.62 -13.58
C ASN A 155 -9.46 32.05 -12.21
N TRP A 156 -9.18 32.91 -11.22
CA TRP A 156 -8.82 32.54 -9.85
C TRP A 156 -10.05 32.72 -8.95
N ILE A 157 -10.76 31.64 -8.73
CA ILE A 157 -12.10 31.66 -8.14
C ILE A 157 -12.00 31.29 -6.66
N ASP A 158 -12.21 32.28 -5.78
CA ASP A 158 -12.35 32.01 -4.35
C ASP A 158 -13.68 31.27 -4.08
N ILE A 159 -13.59 30.02 -3.62
CA ILE A 159 -14.76 29.16 -3.43
C ILE A 159 -15.70 29.69 -2.35
N ASN A 160 -15.20 30.52 -1.41
CA ASN A 160 -16.05 31.12 -0.38
C ASN A 160 -17.04 32.12 -0.98
N THR A 161 -16.78 32.63 -2.19
CA THR A 161 -17.72 33.46 -2.96
C THR A 161 -18.82 32.66 -3.64
N ILE A 162 -18.71 31.33 -3.64
CA ILE A 162 -19.70 30.39 -4.19
C ILE A 162 -20.47 29.79 -3.04
N SER A 163 -19.76 29.10 -2.15
CA SER A 163 -20.37 28.33 -1.07
C SER A 163 -19.38 28.22 0.10
N PRO A 164 -19.50 29.04 1.15
CA PRO A 164 -18.49 29.13 2.23
C PRO A 164 -18.11 27.79 2.88
N MET A 165 -16.83 27.66 3.25
CA MET A 165 -16.28 26.47 3.92
C MET A 165 -16.38 26.48 5.44
N ALA A 166 -16.75 27.61 6.05
CA ALA A 166 -16.66 27.84 7.50
C ALA A 166 -17.35 26.80 8.41
N THR A 167 -18.28 26.01 7.88
CA THR A 167 -19.08 25.03 8.65
C THR A 167 -18.98 23.60 8.11
N ALA A 168 -18.27 23.37 7.01
CA ALA A 168 -18.13 22.06 6.39
C ALA A 168 -16.73 21.50 6.63
N LYS A 169 -16.63 20.19 6.91
CA LYS A 169 -15.36 19.46 7.04
C LYS A 169 -14.76 19.16 5.67
N THR A 170 -15.62 18.82 4.73
CA THR A 170 -15.30 18.53 3.33
C THR A 170 -16.41 19.09 2.46
N LYS A 171 -16.10 19.44 1.22
CA LYS A 171 -17.12 19.90 0.28
C LYS A 171 -16.68 19.73 -1.16
N ASN A 172 -17.63 19.28 -1.97
CA ASN A 172 -17.39 19.00 -3.38
C ASN A 172 -17.87 20.16 -4.24
N TYR A 173 -17.10 20.43 -5.28
CA TYR A 173 -17.37 21.40 -6.33
C TYR A 173 -17.21 20.70 -7.67
N TYR A 174 -18.28 20.64 -8.45
CA TYR A 174 -18.21 20.19 -9.84
C TYR A 174 -17.96 21.40 -10.72
N ILE A 175 -16.88 21.38 -11.49
CA ILE A 175 -16.51 22.42 -12.45
C ILE A 175 -16.76 21.87 -13.86
N ASP A 176 -17.51 22.60 -14.67
CA ASP A 176 -17.74 22.31 -16.08
C ASP A 176 -17.35 23.51 -16.94
N CYS A 177 -16.32 23.31 -17.76
CA CYS A 177 -15.78 24.29 -18.68
C CYS A 177 -15.84 23.82 -20.15
N SER A 178 -16.62 22.78 -20.47
CA SER A 178 -16.66 22.20 -21.82
C SER A 178 -17.06 23.22 -22.90
N ASP A 179 -17.83 24.25 -22.53
CA ASP A 179 -18.21 25.36 -23.42
C ASP A 179 -17.01 26.15 -23.98
N LEU A 180 -15.83 26.07 -23.36
CA LEU A 180 -14.61 26.72 -23.84
C LEU A 180 -14.01 26.02 -25.06
N GLY A 181 -14.25 24.73 -25.24
CA GLY A 181 -13.68 23.93 -26.32
C GLY A 181 -12.15 23.90 -26.35
N ASP A 182 -11.48 24.18 -25.23
CA ASP A 182 -10.02 24.18 -25.11
C ASP A 182 -9.53 22.84 -24.56
N PRO A 183 -8.91 21.97 -25.36
CA PRO A 183 -8.41 20.67 -24.91
C PRO A 183 -7.11 20.77 -24.09
N THR A 184 -6.48 21.95 -24.05
CA THR A 184 -5.23 22.20 -23.32
C THR A 184 -5.45 22.82 -21.95
N MET A 185 -6.71 22.90 -21.53
CA MET A 185 -7.04 23.59 -20.30
C MET A 185 -6.75 22.75 -19.05
N HIS A 186 -6.40 23.43 -17.97
CA HIS A 186 -6.21 22.82 -16.66
C HIS A 186 -7.19 23.39 -15.64
N ILE A 187 -7.66 22.51 -14.76
CA ILE A 187 -8.42 22.87 -13.56
C ILE A 187 -7.56 22.50 -12.35
N SER A 188 -7.20 23.50 -11.57
CA SER A 188 -6.31 23.35 -10.42
C SER A 188 -7.01 23.77 -9.12
N LEU A 189 -6.75 23.05 -8.04
CA LEU A 189 -7.11 23.46 -6.69
C LEU A 189 -5.89 24.05 -6.00
N LEU A 190 -6.01 25.29 -5.56
CA LEU A 190 -4.99 26.00 -4.82
C LEU A 190 -5.48 26.32 -3.41
N TYR A 191 -4.55 26.32 -2.46
CA TYR A 191 -4.75 26.89 -1.14
C TYR A 191 -3.79 28.06 -0.94
N HIS A 192 -4.32 29.25 -0.69
CA HIS A 192 -3.55 30.45 -0.49
C HIS A 192 -3.61 30.87 0.97
N ILE A 193 -2.44 31.01 1.59
CA ILE A 193 -2.30 31.45 2.98
C ILE A 193 -1.64 32.82 2.97
N SER A 194 -2.28 33.79 3.63
CA SER A 194 -1.75 35.14 3.78
C SER A 194 -1.56 35.46 5.26
N HIS A 195 -0.31 35.53 5.70
CA HIS A 195 0.11 35.88 7.06
C HIS A 195 1.01 37.13 7.01
N PRO A 196 1.10 37.94 8.08
CA PRO A 196 2.07 39.05 8.17
C PRO A 196 3.53 38.71 7.82
N ASP A 197 3.91 37.44 7.94
CA ASP A 197 5.29 36.97 7.79
C ASP A 197 5.53 36.18 6.49
N PHE A 198 4.48 35.67 5.84
CA PHE A 198 4.58 34.90 4.59
C PHE A 198 3.26 34.96 3.80
N ASP A 199 3.36 34.91 2.48
CA ASP A 199 2.24 34.93 1.54
C ASP A 199 2.48 33.84 0.51
N GLU A 200 1.85 32.68 0.71
CA GLU A 200 2.17 31.45 -0.03
C GLU A 200 0.92 30.86 -0.68
N THR A 201 1.12 30.22 -1.83
CA THR A 201 0.06 29.52 -2.56
C THR A 201 0.53 28.09 -2.84
N PHE A 202 -0.22 27.14 -2.33
CA PHE A 202 0.02 25.72 -2.48
C PHE A 202 -0.83 25.19 -3.64
N LEU A 203 -0.19 24.52 -4.60
CA LEU A 203 -0.88 23.74 -5.61
C LEU A 203 -1.22 22.37 -5.01
N LEU A 204 -2.50 22.12 -4.78
CA LEU A 204 -2.96 20.88 -4.16
C LEU A 204 -3.36 19.84 -5.19
N GLN A 205 -3.96 20.27 -6.30
CA GLN A 205 -4.35 19.42 -7.41
C GLN A 205 -4.21 20.20 -8.72
N ASP A 206 -3.81 19.52 -9.79
CA ASP A 206 -3.78 20.06 -11.15
C ASP A 206 -4.08 18.95 -12.15
N GLU A 207 -5.07 19.16 -13.02
CA GLU A 207 -5.43 18.18 -14.06
C GLU A 207 -5.80 18.88 -15.36
N GLN A 208 -5.32 18.33 -16.48
CA GLN A 208 -5.66 18.80 -17.82
C GLN A 208 -7.02 18.25 -18.27
N VAL A 209 -8.09 18.85 -17.77
CA VAL A 209 -9.47 18.41 -18.00
C VAL A 209 -10.40 19.59 -18.20
N GLN A 210 -11.50 19.38 -18.93
CA GLN A 210 -12.55 20.39 -19.13
C GLN A 210 -13.64 20.33 -18.07
N GLN A 211 -13.73 19.21 -17.33
CA GLN A 211 -14.70 18.99 -16.27
C GLN A 211 -14.02 18.24 -15.13
N LYS A 212 -14.32 18.59 -13.88
CA LYS A 212 -13.71 17.94 -12.71
C LYS A 212 -14.55 18.09 -11.45
N ASP A 213 -14.61 17.04 -10.65
CA ASP A 213 -15.00 17.13 -9.24
C ASP A 213 -13.79 17.48 -8.36
N VAL A 214 -13.92 18.56 -7.60
CA VAL A 214 -12.90 19.05 -6.68
C VAL A 214 -13.44 18.96 -5.26
N THR A 215 -12.82 18.10 -4.46
CA THR A 215 -13.07 17.99 -3.01
C THR A 215 -12.17 18.96 -2.27
N VAL A 216 -12.77 19.78 -1.40
CA VAL A 216 -12.08 20.73 -0.55
C VAL A 216 -12.20 20.29 0.90
N ASP A 217 -11.06 20.03 1.52
CA ASP A 217 -10.95 19.60 2.91
C ASP A 217 -10.75 20.78 3.86
N ASN A 218 -11.38 20.73 5.02
CA ASN A 218 -11.33 21.77 6.04
C ASN A 218 -11.69 21.18 7.40
N ALA A 219 -11.05 20.08 7.79
CA ALA A 219 -11.29 19.43 9.06
C ALA A 219 -10.23 19.81 10.11
N CYS A 220 -10.60 19.64 11.38
CA CYS A 220 -9.70 19.66 12.51
C CYS A 220 -10.22 18.71 13.60
N TYR A 221 -9.40 18.44 14.61
CA TYR A 221 -9.81 17.70 15.80
C TYR A 221 -9.89 18.61 17.02
N PRO A 222 -10.90 18.46 17.89
CA PRO A 222 -10.92 19.10 19.19
C PRO A 222 -10.00 18.37 20.18
N LYS A 223 -9.78 18.95 21.37
CA LYS A 223 -8.97 18.28 22.41
C LYS A 223 -9.64 17.04 23.01
N THR A 224 -10.96 17.09 23.15
CA THR A 224 -11.77 16.05 23.80
C THR A 224 -13.04 15.81 23.00
N VAL A 225 -13.63 14.62 23.18
CA VAL A 225 -14.90 14.24 22.56
C VAL A 225 -15.94 15.35 22.67
N GLY A 226 -16.53 15.73 21.53
CA GLY A 226 -17.55 16.76 21.46
C GLY A 226 -17.08 18.21 21.66
N GLY A 227 -15.81 18.49 21.95
CA GLY A 227 -15.29 19.86 22.16
C GLY A 227 -15.49 20.79 20.96
N SER A 228 -15.87 22.06 21.16
CA SER A 228 -16.26 22.96 20.06
C SER A 228 -15.11 23.68 19.35
N THR A 229 -13.89 23.58 19.87
CA THR A 229 -12.71 24.30 19.37
C THR A 229 -11.68 23.32 18.85
N CYS A 230 -11.12 23.59 17.68
CA CYS A 230 -9.97 22.87 17.17
C CYS A 230 -8.79 22.97 18.15
N ASP A 231 -8.03 21.88 18.24
CA ASP A 231 -6.82 21.77 19.05
C ASP A 231 -5.68 21.29 18.13
N LEU A 232 -4.59 22.07 18.09
CA LEU A 232 -3.49 21.85 17.16
C LEU A 232 -2.82 20.49 17.39
N ASP A 233 -2.46 20.18 18.63
CA ASP A 233 -1.75 18.95 18.96
C ASP A 233 -2.66 17.73 18.70
N SER A 234 -3.94 17.79 19.10
CA SER A 234 -4.90 16.72 18.82
C SER A 234 -5.10 16.48 17.32
N THR A 235 -5.11 17.55 16.53
CA THR A 235 -5.18 17.44 15.07
C THR A 235 -3.90 16.78 14.55
N LEU A 236 -2.71 17.28 14.88
CA LEU A 236 -1.43 16.70 14.45
C LEU A 236 -1.33 15.20 14.74
N TYR A 237 -1.61 14.76 15.96
CA TYR A 237 -1.48 13.34 16.32
C TYR A 237 -2.53 12.46 15.63
N ALA A 238 -3.79 12.92 15.52
CA ALA A 238 -4.82 12.15 14.83
C ALA A 238 -4.51 12.03 13.33
N THR A 239 -4.11 13.13 12.68
CA THR A 239 -3.72 13.16 11.27
C THR A 239 -2.50 12.27 11.02
N TRP A 240 -1.46 12.37 11.85
CA TRP A 240 -0.27 11.54 11.71
C TRP A 240 -0.62 10.05 11.80
N VAL A 241 -1.40 9.64 12.81
CA VAL A 241 -1.76 8.22 12.95
C VAL A 241 -2.62 7.73 11.79
N LEU A 242 -3.62 8.51 11.35
CA LEU A 242 -4.46 8.11 10.23
C LEU A 242 -3.63 7.97 8.95
N SER A 243 -2.77 8.94 8.66
CA SER A 243 -1.85 8.89 7.52
C SER A 243 -0.88 7.71 7.59
N GLU A 244 -0.34 7.42 8.77
CA GLU A 244 0.58 6.29 9.04
C GLU A 244 -0.09 4.91 8.87
N LEU A 245 -1.42 4.86 8.93
CA LEU A 245 -2.23 3.67 8.69
C LEU A 245 -2.86 3.65 7.29
N GLY A 246 -2.49 4.58 6.40
CA GLY A 246 -3.03 4.67 5.04
C GLY A 246 -4.49 5.14 4.96
N GLU A 247 -5.00 5.77 6.03
CA GLU A 247 -6.36 6.28 6.08
C GLU A 247 -6.45 7.71 5.53
N GLU A 248 -7.60 8.06 4.95
CA GLU A 248 -7.88 9.39 4.43
C GLU A 248 -7.86 10.46 5.54
N VAL A 249 -7.31 11.64 5.23
CA VAL A 249 -7.19 12.76 6.17
C VAL A 249 -7.65 14.07 5.54
N HIS A 250 -8.47 14.83 6.28
CA HIS A 250 -9.06 16.09 5.79
C HIS A 250 -8.52 17.34 6.50
N THR A 251 -7.40 17.20 7.20
CA THR A 251 -6.92 18.18 8.19
C THR A 251 -5.67 18.94 7.78
N ILE A 252 -5.00 18.53 6.70
CA ILE A 252 -3.75 19.14 6.23
C ILE A 252 -3.87 20.66 6.10
N PRO A 253 -4.94 21.23 5.50
CA PRO A 253 -5.05 22.68 5.33
C PRO A 253 -5.10 23.46 6.66
N TYR A 254 -5.73 22.87 7.69
CA TYR A 254 -5.75 23.44 9.04
C TYR A 254 -4.35 23.43 9.68
N LEU A 255 -3.56 22.39 9.41
CA LEU A 255 -2.19 22.27 9.91
C LEU A 255 -1.25 23.27 9.21
N GLU A 256 -1.33 23.38 7.89
CA GLU A 256 -0.56 24.34 7.09
C GLU A 256 -0.94 25.80 7.43
N GLU A 257 -2.24 26.05 7.65
CA GLU A 257 -2.83 27.13 8.48
C GLU A 257 -1.88 27.70 9.54
N ARG A 258 -1.41 26.76 10.36
CA ARG A 258 -0.75 27.01 11.63
C ARG A 258 0.74 26.70 11.56
N LEU A 259 1.32 26.70 10.36
CA LEU A 259 2.74 26.42 10.17
C LEU A 259 3.63 27.31 11.06
N ASN A 260 3.25 28.56 11.31
CA ASN A 260 3.96 29.44 12.24
C ASN A 260 3.98 28.90 13.67
N GLU A 261 2.85 28.39 14.18
CA GLU A 261 2.77 27.79 15.53
C GLU A 261 3.51 26.45 15.57
N ILE A 262 3.31 25.60 14.56
CA ILE A 262 3.93 24.28 14.42
C ILE A 262 5.45 24.41 14.35
N SER A 263 5.93 25.30 13.50
CA SER A 263 7.36 25.55 13.32
C SER A 263 8.01 26.20 14.52
N GLN A 264 7.34 26.49 15.64
CA GLN A 264 8.05 26.81 16.90
C GLN A 264 8.46 25.58 17.70
N LYS A 265 7.90 24.40 17.40
CA LYS A 265 8.12 23.16 18.15
C LYS A 265 8.65 22.06 17.23
N GLN A 266 9.84 21.57 17.52
CA GLN A 266 10.55 20.55 16.73
C GLN A 266 9.73 19.26 16.60
N LEU A 267 9.06 18.84 17.68
CA LEU A 267 8.17 17.68 17.67
C LEU A 267 6.97 17.86 16.73
N ASN A 268 6.32 19.03 16.76
CA ASN A 268 5.17 19.29 15.89
C ASN A 268 5.60 19.39 14.42
N LEU A 269 6.78 19.97 14.15
CA LEU A 269 7.36 20.01 12.82
C LEU A 269 7.73 18.61 12.29
N ALA A 270 8.25 17.73 13.16
CA ALA A 270 8.50 16.33 12.82
C ALA A 270 7.21 15.59 12.46
N LEU A 271 6.14 15.75 13.25
CA LEU A 271 4.83 15.19 12.93
C LEU A 271 4.27 15.74 11.62
N LEU A 272 4.37 17.05 11.38
CA LEU A 272 3.93 17.65 10.12
C LEU A 272 4.71 17.11 8.92
N TYR A 273 6.02 16.93 9.04
CA TYR A 273 6.81 16.29 7.99
C TYR A 273 6.37 14.84 7.75
N MET A 274 6.13 14.05 8.80
CA MET A 274 5.65 12.67 8.63
C MET A 274 4.28 12.61 7.96
N ILE A 275 3.40 13.60 8.18
CA ILE A 275 2.09 13.71 7.54
C ILE A 275 2.20 14.09 6.06
N THR A 276 2.95 15.15 5.73
CA THR A 276 2.93 15.73 4.38
C THR A 276 4.04 15.21 3.48
N LYS A 277 5.07 14.60 4.05
CA LYS A 277 6.33 14.19 3.40
C LYS A 277 6.99 15.34 2.63
N SER A 278 6.69 16.59 2.98
CA SER A 278 7.22 17.77 2.29
C SER A 278 8.72 17.97 2.60
N PRO A 279 9.61 18.02 1.59
CA PRO A 279 11.04 18.25 1.79
C PRO A 279 11.36 19.60 2.46
N ALA A 280 10.47 20.59 2.32
CA ALA A 280 10.63 21.89 2.97
C ALA A 280 10.60 21.76 4.50
N TYR A 281 9.70 20.94 5.04
CA TYR A 281 9.60 20.73 6.49
C TYR A 281 10.73 19.86 7.02
N ALA A 282 11.17 18.87 6.23
CA ALA A 282 12.33 18.05 6.55
C ALA A 282 13.61 18.89 6.65
N THR A 283 13.85 19.79 5.68
CA THR A 283 14.98 20.73 5.68
C THR A 283 14.93 21.62 6.92
N GLN A 284 13.78 22.24 7.21
CA GLN A 284 13.62 23.07 8.39
C GLN A 284 13.88 22.31 9.70
N LEU A 285 13.46 21.04 9.77
CA LEU A 285 13.69 20.20 10.94
C LEU A 285 15.17 19.85 11.09
N ALA A 286 15.84 19.44 10.02
CA ALA A 286 17.27 19.13 10.00
C ALA A 286 18.12 20.34 10.41
N ASP A 287 17.82 21.53 9.91
CA ASP A 287 18.52 22.79 10.24
C ASP A 287 18.42 23.17 11.72
N ARG A 288 17.42 22.64 12.43
CA ARG A 288 17.20 22.88 13.87
C ARG A 288 17.89 21.86 14.76
N GLN A 289 18.55 20.86 14.19
CA GLN A 289 19.34 19.92 14.96
C GLN A 289 20.49 20.67 15.65
N THR A 290 20.65 20.45 16.95
CA THR A 290 21.76 21.06 17.68
C THR A 290 23.09 20.41 17.27
N LYS A 291 24.21 21.07 17.57
CA LYS A 291 25.55 20.51 17.35
C LYS A 291 25.80 19.18 18.07
N SER A 292 25.00 18.86 19.09
CA SER A 292 25.08 17.58 19.79
C SER A 292 24.37 16.45 19.05
N GLY A 293 23.61 16.74 17.98
CA GLY A 293 22.77 15.76 17.26
C GLY A 293 21.34 15.66 17.76
N SER A 294 20.95 16.45 18.77
CA SER A 294 19.62 16.39 19.38
C SER A 294 18.69 17.49 18.89
N TRP A 295 17.39 17.32 19.15
CA TRP A 295 16.46 18.44 19.16
C TRP A 295 16.12 18.76 20.61
N ILE A 296 16.39 20.01 21.01
CA ILE A 296 16.13 20.58 22.35
C ILE A 296 16.70 19.78 23.55
N ASP A 297 17.71 18.91 23.32
CA ASP A 297 18.31 17.99 24.32
C ASP A 297 17.29 17.07 25.01
N GLU A 298 16.14 16.81 24.36
CA GLU A 298 15.09 15.93 24.87
C GLU A 298 15.05 14.61 24.11
N VAL A 299 14.97 13.49 24.83
CA VAL A 299 14.97 12.15 24.23
C VAL A 299 13.75 11.97 23.32
N TYR A 300 12.55 12.15 23.86
CA TYR A 300 11.31 11.97 23.10
C TYR A 300 11.28 12.77 21.79
N THR A 301 11.56 14.08 21.88
CA THR A 301 11.58 14.97 20.70
C THR A 301 12.67 14.59 19.72
N THR A 302 13.86 14.23 20.21
CA THR A 302 14.97 13.79 19.35
C THR A 302 14.64 12.50 18.63
N SER A 303 14.02 11.54 19.32
CA SER A 303 13.60 10.26 18.73
C SER A 303 12.57 10.44 17.61
N PHE A 304 11.53 11.24 17.84
CA PHE A 304 10.53 11.50 16.80
C PHE A 304 11.12 12.28 15.63
N ALA A 305 11.95 13.29 15.88
CA ALA A 305 12.59 14.07 14.82
C ALA A 305 13.58 13.23 14.00
N SER A 306 14.37 12.36 14.65
CA SER A 306 15.28 11.47 13.94
C SER A 306 14.54 10.42 13.14
N PHE A 307 13.49 9.81 13.71
CA PHE A 307 12.66 8.84 13.01
C PHE A 307 12.00 9.46 11.78
N ALA A 308 11.46 10.68 11.92
CA ALA A 308 10.89 11.40 10.79
C ALA A 308 11.90 11.60 9.65
N LEU A 309 13.17 11.89 9.98
CA LEU A 309 14.25 12.19 9.03
C LEU A 309 15.01 10.97 8.51
N LEU A 310 14.59 9.75 8.87
CA LEU A 310 15.23 8.51 8.43
C LEU A 310 15.34 8.47 6.90
N ASP A 311 14.24 8.79 6.22
CA ASP A 311 14.17 8.82 4.77
C ASP A 311 14.51 10.22 4.25
N GLY A 312 15.73 10.37 3.74
CA GLY A 312 16.16 11.57 3.00
C GLY A 312 17.12 12.51 3.73
N TYR A 313 17.33 12.36 5.05
CA TYR A 313 18.24 13.21 5.84
C TYR A 313 19.16 12.37 6.75
N MET A 314 19.83 11.39 6.12
CA MET A 314 20.67 10.40 6.80
C MET A 314 21.73 10.99 7.73
N GLU A 315 22.34 12.14 7.40
CA GLU A 315 23.32 12.77 8.29
C GLU A 315 22.69 13.21 9.61
N SER A 316 21.54 13.89 9.56
CA SER A 316 20.81 14.29 10.76
C SER A 316 20.32 13.09 11.54
N TYR A 317 19.82 12.05 10.88
CA TYR A 317 19.47 10.78 11.52
C TYR A 317 20.66 10.18 12.27
N VAL A 318 21.81 9.99 11.61
CA VAL A 318 23.02 9.42 12.21
C VAL A 318 23.52 10.25 13.41
N ASN A 319 23.51 11.57 13.31
CA ASN A 319 23.91 12.43 14.42
C ASN A 319 22.98 12.23 15.65
N ALA A 320 21.70 12.03 15.41
CA ALA A 320 20.72 11.81 16.46
C ALA A 320 20.85 10.42 17.09
N THR A 321 21.10 9.37 16.30
CA THR A 321 21.32 8.01 16.85
C THR A 321 22.58 7.95 17.70
N VAL A 322 23.65 8.66 17.31
CA VAL A 322 24.85 8.83 18.15
C VAL A 322 24.49 9.53 19.46
N TRP A 323 23.73 10.63 19.42
CA TRP A 323 23.31 11.33 20.63
C TRP A 323 22.44 10.47 21.54
N LEU A 324 21.45 9.76 20.99
CA LEU A 324 20.56 8.87 21.74
C LEU A 324 21.37 7.80 22.46
N ASN A 325 22.29 7.16 21.75
CA ASN A 325 23.21 6.19 22.34
C ASN A 325 24.00 6.78 23.49
N LEU A 326 24.61 7.96 23.32
CA LEU A 326 25.37 8.63 24.38
C LEU A 326 24.52 9.01 25.62
N LYS A 327 23.21 9.22 25.45
CA LYS A 327 22.27 9.56 26.52
C LYS A 327 21.71 8.34 27.26
N ARG A 328 21.90 7.13 26.72
CA ARG A 328 21.46 5.88 27.35
C ARG A 328 22.13 5.71 28.72
N ASP A 329 21.34 5.42 29.76
CA ASP A 329 21.88 5.18 31.09
C ASP A 329 22.70 3.89 31.11
N LYS A 330 23.92 3.94 31.66
CA LYS A 330 24.85 2.81 31.64
C LYS A 330 24.57 1.74 32.70
N LYS A 331 23.68 2.00 33.65
CA LYS A 331 23.34 1.07 34.74
C LYS A 331 22.12 0.24 34.42
N ASP A 332 21.09 0.86 33.87
CA ASP A 332 19.83 0.18 33.58
C ASP A 332 19.44 0.19 32.10
N PHE A 333 20.27 0.77 31.23
CA PHE A 333 20.11 0.77 29.78
C PHE A 333 18.83 1.48 29.29
N SER A 334 18.19 2.27 30.16
CA SER A 334 17.02 3.07 29.83
C SER A 334 17.40 4.46 29.34
N TRP A 335 16.41 5.18 28.82
CA TRP A 335 16.48 6.64 28.66
C TRP A 335 15.67 7.31 29.76
N ASN A 336 16.35 8.15 30.56
CA ASN A 336 15.78 8.92 31.67
C ASN A 336 15.02 8.10 32.73
N HIS A 337 15.21 6.77 32.80
CA HIS A 337 14.41 5.86 33.62
C HIS A 337 12.90 5.96 33.32
N LYS A 338 12.53 6.29 32.07
CA LYS A 338 11.14 6.46 31.64
C LYS A 338 10.81 5.51 30.50
N ALA A 339 9.69 4.80 30.64
CA ALA A 339 9.19 3.89 29.60
C ALA A 339 8.97 4.60 28.26
N VAL A 340 8.39 5.81 28.27
CA VAL A 340 8.11 6.57 27.05
C VAL A 340 9.37 7.03 26.31
N ASP A 341 10.38 7.53 27.04
CA ASP A 341 11.64 7.97 26.45
C ASP A 341 12.44 6.76 25.93
N THR A 342 12.41 5.65 26.67
CA THR A 342 13.07 4.41 26.26
C THR A 342 12.41 3.82 25.02
N ALA A 343 11.08 3.75 24.98
CA ALA A 343 10.34 3.25 23.83
C ALA A 343 10.55 4.12 22.58
N ALA A 344 10.48 5.45 22.71
CA ALA A 344 10.73 6.36 21.60
C ALA A 344 12.17 6.23 21.07
N ALA A 345 13.17 6.15 21.96
CA ALA A 345 14.55 5.93 21.56
C ALA A 345 14.75 4.61 20.84
N LEU A 346 14.16 3.52 21.33
CA LEU A 346 14.23 2.21 20.69
C LEU A 346 13.59 2.20 19.30
N ILE A 347 12.41 2.80 19.13
CA ILE A 347 11.76 2.96 17.82
C ILE A 347 12.68 3.74 16.86
N ALA A 348 13.21 4.87 17.32
CA ALA A 348 14.08 5.71 16.51
C ALA A 348 15.40 5.03 16.11
N LEU A 349 15.99 4.24 17.01
CA LEU A 349 17.24 3.51 16.74
C LEU A 349 17.03 2.26 15.88
N HIS A 350 15.84 1.69 15.91
CA HIS A 350 15.48 0.56 15.05
C HIS A 350 15.10 1.01 13.63
N GLY A 351 14.50 2.21 13.50
CA GLY A 351 14.18 2.81 12.20
C GLY A 351 12.82 2.38 11.63
N THR A 352 11.98 1.67 12.39
CA THR A 352 10.64 1.30 11.90
C THR A 352 9.61 1.24 13.04
N ILE A 353 8.33 1.32 12.68
CA ILE A 353 7.15 1.01 13.52
C ILE A 353 6.34 -0.02 12.72
N GLU A 354 6.90 -1.21 12.52
CA GLU A 354 6.27 -2.28 11.76
C GLU A 354 5.89 -3.47 12.64
N SER A 355 4.88 -4.20 12.18
CA SER A 355 4.52 -5.47 12.80
C SER A 355 5.62 -6.47 12.47
N THR A 356 6.49 -6.83 13.43
CA THR A 356 7.28 -8.05 13.22
C THR A 356 6.34 -9.24 13.29
N SER A 357 5.92 -9.75 12.14
CA SER A 357 5.73 -11.19 12.03
C SER A 357 7.08 -11.82 12.30
N LEU A 358 7.16 -12.61 13.37
CA LEU A 358 8.38 -13.29 13.80
C LEU A 358 9.00 -14.10 12.64
N ALA A 359 10.16 -13.62 12.17
CA ALA A 359 11.28 -14.30 11.53
C ALA A 359 11.03 -15.19 10.30
N SER A 360 11.51 -14.74 9.13
CA SER A 360 12.62 -15.44 8.46
C SER A 360 13.41 -14.47 7.57
N THR A 361 14.67 -14.78 7.41
CA THR A 361 15.75 -13.98 6.86
C THR A 361 15.70 -13.82 5.34
N THR A 362 16.24 -12.67 4.89
CA THR A 362 16.73 -12.29 3.55
C THR A 362 15.71 -11.97 2.46
N GLU A 363 15.76 -10.68 2.08
CA GLU A 363 15.50 -10.02 0.78
C GLU A 363 14.12 -10.15 0.12
N GLU A 364 13.63 -8.96 -0.25
CA GLU A 364 12.52 -8.57 -1.11
C GLU A 364 11.08 -9.10 -0.82
N ASN A 365 10.19 -8.12 -0.72
CA ASN A 365 8.75 -8.14 -0.94
C ASN A 365 7.93 -9.41 -0.58
N LEU A 366 7.59 -9.60 0.70
CA LEU A 366 6.74 -10.71 1.16
C LEU A 366 5.23 -10.39 1.12
N LEU A 367 4.67 -10.29 -0.08
CA LEU A 367 3.36 -10.92 -0.29
C LEU A 367 3.66 -12.30 -0.89
N THR A 368 2.91 -13.32 -0.45
CA THR A 368 3.10 -14.67 -0.98
C THR A 368 2.58 -14.70 -2.40
N GLU A 369 3.47 -14.98 -3.36
CA GLU A 369 3.10 -15.20 -4.75
C GLU A 369 2.24 -16.46 -4.87
N ILE A 370 1.07 -16.37 -5.53
CA ILE A 370 0.26 -17.53 -5.88
C ILE A 370 0.60 -17.87 -7.32
N CYS A 371 1.45 -18.88 -7.48
CA CYS A 371 2.13 -19.19 -8.74
C CYS A 371 1.28 -19.81 -9.86
N ASP A 372 -0.05 -19.74 -9.75
CA ASP A 372 -1.00 -20.35 -10.67
C ASP A 372 -2.26 -19.50 -10.94
N ASN A 373 -2.22 -18.19 -10.69
CA ASN A 373 -3.42 -17.35 -10.74
C ASN A 373 -3.39 -16.23 -11.80
N GLY A 374 -2.30 -16.08 -12.56
CA GLY A 374 -2.20 -15.08 -13.63
C GLY A 374 -1.99 -13.64 -13.15
N ILE A 375 -1.67 -13.44 -11.87
CA ILE A 375 -1.51 -12.13 -11.23
C ILE A 375 -0.10 -12.04 -10.65
N ASP A 376 0.42 -10.82 -10.56
CA ASP A 376 1.63 -10.48 -9.81
C ASP A 376 1.21 -10.13 -8.37
N ASP A 377 1.08 -11.14 -7.52
CA ASP A 377 0.53 -11.02 -6.17
C ASP A 377 1.46 -10.27 -5.23
N ASN A 378 2.76 -10.29 -5.51
CA ASN A 378 3.77 -9.57 -4.76
C ASN A 378 4.12 -8.19 -5.35
N SER A 379 3.59 -7.85 -6.51
CA SER A 379 3.75 -6.56 -7.19
C SER A 379 5.20 -6.21 -7.56
N ASP A 380 6.03 -7.20 -7.89
CA ASP A 380 7.41 -7.00 -8.36
C ASP A 380 7.53 -6.88 -9.91
N ASN A 381 6.40 -7.00 -10.61
CA ASN A 381 6.20 -7.03 -12.07
C ASN A 381 6.55 -8.36 -12.74
N LEU A 382 6.62 -9.45 -12.00
CA LEU A 382 6.70 -10.81 -12.52
C LEU A 382 5.41 -11.56 -12.17
N VAL A 383 4.90 -12.39 -13.09
CA VAL A 383 3.62 -13.09 -12.94
C VAL A 383 3.88 -14.59 -12.94
N ASP A 384 3.31 -15.32 -11.98
CA ASP A 384 3.39 -16.78 -11.86
C ASP A 384 4.82 -17.34 -12.08
N CYS A 385 5.03 -18.17 -13.12
CA CYS A 385 6.31 -18.83 -13.35
C CYS A 385 7.39 -17.92 -13.93
N ASP A 386 7.06 -16.69 -14.32
CA ASP A 386 8.06 -15.67 -14.66
C ASP A 386 8.66 -15.03 -13.38
N ASP A 387 8.03 -15.24 -12.22
CA ASP A 387 8.46 -14.81 -10.89
C ASP A 387 9.43 -15.84 -10.27
N TYR A 388 10.50 -15.35 -9.62
CA TYR A 388 11.57 -16.22 -9.13
C TYR A 388 11.21 -16.92 -7.82
N GLU A 389 10.27 -16.39 -7.04
CA GLU A 389 9.67 -16.98 -5.84
C GLU A 389 8.86 -18.23 -6.22
N CYS A 390 8.31 -18.26 -7.42
CA CYS A 390 7.60 -19.41 -7.99
C CYS A 390 8.50 -20.52 -8.54
N SER A 391 9.83 -20.34 -8.52
CA SER A 391 10.79 -21.33 -9.04
C SER A 391 10.76 -22.70 -8.35
N SER A 392 10.10 -22.81 -7.19
CA SER A 392 9.92 -24.06 -6.46
C SER A 392 8.46 -24.51 -6.32
N ASP A 393 7.53 -23.75 -6.89
CA ASP A 393 6.10 -24.09 -6.87
C ASP A 393 5.79 -25.22 -7.87
N LEU A 394 4.89 -26.12 -7.46
CA LEU A 394 4.45 -27.26 -8.26
C LEU A 394 3.87 -26.85 -9.62
N ALA A 395 3.23 -25.68 -9.70
CA ALA A 395 2.69 -25.14 -10.95
C ALA A 395 3.78 -24.79 -11.97
N CYS A 396 4.99 -24.44 -11.51
CA CYS A 396 6.07 -23.91 -12.35
C CYS A 396 7.20 -24.90 -12.61
N LEU A 397 7.33 -25.95 -11.80
CA LEU A 397 8.41 -26.94 -11.93
C LEU A 397 8.43 -27.67 -13.28
N CYS A 398 7.28 -27.85 -13.95
CA CYS A 398 7.20 -28.54 -15.26
C CYS A 398 6.98 -27.59 -16.46
N ASN A 399 7.11 -26.27 -16.27
CA ASN A 399 7.04 -25.28 -17.36
C ASN A 399 8.41 -24.95 -18.00
N ASP A 400 9.51 -25.47 -17.45
CA ASP A 400 10.84 -25.32 -18.06
C ASP A 400 10.93 -26.15 -19.36
N PRO A 401 11.32 -25.56 -20.51
CA PRO A 401 11.61 -26.30 -21.75
C PRO A 401 12.76 -27.33 -21.62
N SER A 402 13.46 -27.37 -20.48
CA SER A 402 14.48 -28.36 -20.15
C SER A 402 13.98 -29.59 -19.37
N SER A 403 12.70 -29.61 -18.95
CA SER A 403 12.07 -30.73 -18.24
C SER A 403 12.01 -32.02 -19.07
N GLU A 404 12.12 -33.19 -18.41
CA GLU A 404 12.18 -34.50 -19.10
C GLU A 404 10.80 -34.98 -19.60
N CYS A 405 9.71 -34.53 -18.98
CA CYS A 405 8.33 -34.79 -19.40
C CYS A 405 7.40 -33.70 -18.86
N LYS A 406 6.37 -33.34 -19.63
CA LYS A 406 5.28 -32.45 -19.22
C LYS A 406 3.95 -33.22 -19.11
N TYR A 407 3.75 -34.19 -20.00
CA TYR A 407 2.60 -35.09 -20.02
C TYR A 407 3.06 -36.54 -20.02
N ASP A 408 2.21 -37.46 -19.57
CA ASP A 408 2.51 -38.91 -19.63
C ASP A 408 2.84 -39.38 -21.05
N SER A 409 2.23 -38.75 -22.06
CA SER A 409 2.53 -38.99 -23.47
C SER A 409 3.99 -38.76 -23.82
N ASP A 410 4.71 -37.89 -23.09
CA ASP A 410 6.13 -37.60 -23.31
C ASP A 410 7.02 -38.75 -22.82
N CYS A 411 6.52 -39.59 -21.91
CA CYS A 411 7.22 -40.76 -21.39
C CYS A 411 7.16 -41.99 -22.30
N SER A 412 6.42 -41.91 -23.41
CA SER A 412 6.23 -42.98 -24.41
C SER A 412 7.54 -43.52 -25.02
N ILE A 413 8.65 -42.78 -24.92
CA ILE A 413 9.95 -43.16 -25.52
C ILE A 413 10.71 -44.18 -24.64
N LYS A 414 10.41 -44.25 -23.32
CA LYS A 414 11.09 -45.16 -22.36
C LYS A 414 10.34 -46.51 -22.18
N GLY A 415 9.21 -46.69 -22.84
CA GLY A 415 8.36 -47.89 -22.79
C GLY A 415 6.99 -47.58 -22.16
N ASN A 416 6.00 -48.44 -22.42
CA ASN A 416 4.58 -48.22 -22.14
C ASN A 416 4.20 -48.20 -20.64
N ASP A 417 5.18 -48.37 -19.74
CA ASP A 417 5.00 -48.50 -18.29
C ASP A 417 5.60 -47.31 -17.53
N TYR A 418 5.66 -46.12 -18.13
CA TYR A 418 6.21 -44.92 -17.48
C TYR A 418 5.20 -43.78 -17.48
N THR A 419 5.03 -43.15 -16.31
CA THR A 419 4.23 -41.93 -16.12
C THR A 419 5.14 -40.77 -15.73
N CYS A 420 4.72 -39.55 -16.02
CA CYS A 420 5.42 -38.34 -15.64
C CYS A 420 5.12 -38.04 -14.17
N ASP A 421 6.14 -38.15 -13.32
CA ASP A 421 6.00 -37.72 -11.93
C ASP A 421 6.01 -36.20 -11.88
N THR A 422 4.85 -35.59 -11.70
CA THR A 422 4.66 -34.14 -11.68
C THR A 422 5.42 -33.42 -10.55
N LEU A 423 5.90 -34.15 -9.53
CA LEU A 423 6.76 -33.61 -8.48
C LEU A 423 8.23 -33.56 -8.87
N SER A 424 8.68 -34.42 -9.81
CA SER A 424 10.07 -34.49 -10.24
C SER A 424 10.28 -34.13 -11.71
N CYS A 425 9.19 -33.94 -12.47
CA CYS A 425 9.14 -33.78 -13.93
C CYS A 425 10.02 -34.81 -14.66
N THR A 426 10.01 -36.06 -14.18
CA THR A 426 10.74 -37.19 -14.77
C THR A 426 9.83 -38.40 -14.98
N CYS A 427 10.13 -39.18 -16.01
CA CYS A 427 9.42 -40.43 -16.27
C CYS A 427 9.80 -41.50 -15.25
N VAL A 428 8.83 -41.91 -14.43
CA VAL A 428 8.96 -42.97 -13.43
C VAL A 428 8.16 -44.21 -13.84
N GLN A 429 8.60 -45.39 -13.42
CA GLN A 429 7.96 -46.64 -13.80
C GLN A 429 6.65 -46.82 -13.02
N SER A 430 5.54 -47.00 -13.74
CA SER A 430 4.20 -47.13 -13.19
C SER A 430 4.04 -48.39 -12.32
N TYR A 431 3.18 -48.32 -11.31
CA TYR A 431 2.96 -49.41 -10.35
C TYR A 431 2.29 -50.62 -11.03
N VAL A 432 2.87 -51.81 -10.85
CA VAL A 432 2.35 -53.06 -11.43
C VAL A 432 1.22 -53.63 -10.57
N CYS A 433 -0.03 -53.60 -11.05
CA CYS A 433 -1.14 -54.34 -10.43
C CYS A 433 -0.89 -55.86 -10.56
N SER A 434 -0.93 -56.58 -9.44
CA SER A 434 -0.57 -58.01 -9.40
C SER A 434 -1.76 -58.91 -9.75
N LEU A 435 -1.93 -59.22 -11.04
CA LEU A 435 -2.70 -60.32 -11.64
C LEU A 435 -3.67 -61.05 -10.68
N ALA A 436 -4.80 -60.40 -10.37
CA ALA A 436 -5.99 -61.09 -9.91
C ALA A 436 -7.10 -60.83 -10.94
N ASN A 437 -7.63 -61.91 -11.52
CA ASN A 437 -8.67 -61.84 -12.56
C ASN A 437 -9.86 -60.96 -12.10
N GLY A 438 -10.00 -59.78 -12.69
CA GLY A 438 -11.12 -58.86 -12.41
C GLY A 438 -10.84 -57.37 -12.60
N ASP A 439 -9.58 -56.96 -12.76
CA ASP A 439 -9.19 -55.54 -12.83
C ASP A 439 -9.32 -54.96 -14.27
N ALA A 440 -9.57 -53.66 -14.39
CA ALA A 440 -9.87 -53.00 -15.67
C ALA A 440 -8.62 -52.48 -16.40
N CYS A 441 -7.49 -52.32 -15.70
CA CYS A 441 -6.19 -51.93 -16.25
C CYS A 441 -5.05 -52.57 -15.44
N GLU A 442 -3.96 -52.98 -16.10
CA GLU A 442 -2.70 -53.40 -15.45
C GLU A 442 -1.69 -52.24 -15.38
N GLY A 443 -1.85 -51.25 -16.27
CA GLY A 443 -1.22 -49.93 -16.23
C GLY A 443 -1.97 -48.95 -17.14
N ASP A 444 -1.57 -47.67 -17.13
CA ASP A 444 -2.26 -46.60 -17.86
C ASP A 444 -2.39 -46.86 -19.37
N SER A 445 -1.46 -47.60 -19.96
CA SER A 445 -1.53 -47.97 -21.38
C SER A 445 -2.73 -48.88 -21.74
N ASP A 446 -3.42 -49.43 -20.73
CA ASP A 446 -4.67 -50.17 -20.90
C ASP A 446 -5.92 -49.26 -20.85
N CYS A 447 -5.76 -47.99 -20.46
CA CYS A 447 -6.81 -46.99 -20.37
C CYS A 447 -6.93 -46.16 -21.66
N ALA A 448 -8.07 -45.49 -21.85
CA ALA A 448 -8.25 -44.63 -23.01
C ALA A 448 -7.42 -43.34 -22.88
N ASP A 449 -7.16 -42.66 -24.00
CA ASP A 449 -6.50 -41.35 -24.00
C ASP A 449 -7.26 -40.40 -23.05
N GLY A 450 -6.57 -39.85 -22.03
CA GLY A 450 -7.15 -39.00 -21.00
C GLY A 450 -7.60 -39.71 -19.70
N GLU A 451 -7.43 -41.03 -19.61
CA GLU A 451 -7.66 -41.81 -18.40
C GLU A 451 -6.33 -42.31 -17.79
N TYR A 452 -6.28 -42.44 -16.47
CA TYR A 452 -5.15 -43.06 -15.76
C TYR A 452 -5.63 -44.23 -14.89
N CYS A 453 -4.78 -45.24 -14.72
CA CYS A 453 -5.04 -46.42 -13.91
C CYS A 453 -4.71 -46.11 -12.44
N ASP A 454 -5.75 -46.01 -11.61
CA ASP A 454 -5.57 -45.66 -10.20
C ASP A 454 -5.14 -46.85 -9.32
N SER A 455 -4.90 -46.57 -8.04
CA SER A 455 -4.53 -47.61 -7.06
C SER A 455 -5.59 -48.71 -6.82
N SER A 456 -6.79 -48.55 -7.37
CA SER A 456 -7.85 -49.56 -7.35
C SER A 456 -7.90 -50.41 -8.63
N CYS A 457 -6.92 -50.23 -9.53
CA CYS A 457 -6.77 -50.91 -10.81
C CYS A 457 -8.00 -50.71 -11.72
N THR A 458 -8.50 -49.47 -11.72
CA THR A 458 -9.56 -49.01 -12.62
C THR A 458 -9.14 -47.73 -13.34
N CYS A 459 -9.48 -47.61 -14.62
CA CYS A 459 -9.27 -46.39 -15.38
C CYS A 459 -10.18 -45.29 -14.82
N GLN A 460 -9.57 -44.19 -14.39
CA GLN A 460 -10.24 -43.00 -13.91
C GLN A 460 -9.96 -41.85 -14.87
N THR A 461 -10.99 -41.09 -15.21
CA THR A 461 -10.84 -39.77 -15.83
C THR A 461 -10.39 -38.79 -14.74
N GLN A 462 -9.33 -38.02 -14.99
CA GLN A 462 -8.99 -36.91 -14.12
C GLN A 462 -10.17 -35.93 -14.12
N ALA A 463 -10.82 -35.75 -12.96
CA ALA A 463 -11.88 -34.77 -12.82
C ALA A 463 -11.24 -33.37 -12.78
N VAL A 464 -10.84 -32.86 -13.94
CA VAL A 464 -10.77 -31.42 -14.14
C VAL A 464 -12.22 -30.96 -14.19
N GLN A 465 -12.58 -29.96 -13.38
CA GLN A 465 -13.80 -29.20 -13.67
C GLN A 465 -13.53 -28.48 -14.99
N GLU A 466 -13.86 -29.11 -16.11
CA GLU A 466 -14.08 -28.40 -17.36
C GLU A 466 -15.29 -27.49 -17.10
N GLU A 467 -15.02 -26.21 -16.85
CA GLU A 467 -16.06 -25.21 -16.99
C GLU A 467 -16.40 -25.16 -18.48
N SER A 468 -17.68 -25.32 -18.83
CA SER A 468 -18.07 -25.46 -20.22
C SER A 468 -18.09 -24.08 -20.91
N GLU A 469 -17.38 -23.95 -22.02
CA GLU A 469 -17.41 -22.75 -22.85
C GLU A 469 -18.82 -22.46 -23.43
N VAL A 470 -19.21 -21.18 -23.53
CA VAL A 470 -20.44 -20.75 -24.20
C VAL A 470 -20.09 -20.14 -25.55
N CYS A 471 -20.18 -20.96 -26.58
CA CYS A 471 -19.69 -20.67 -27.94
C CYS A 471 -20.40 -19.57 -28.76
N ASP A 472 -21.17 -18.67 -28.14
CA ASP A 472 -21.88 -17.58 -28.83
C ASP A 472 -22.00 -16.26 -28.03
N ASP A 473 -21.08 -16.01 -27.10
CA ASP A 473 -21.20 -14.95 -26.09
C ASP A 473 -20.04 -13.92 -26.03
N GLU A 474 -19.03 -14.06 -26.89
CA GLU A 474 -17.83 -13.21 -27.02
C GLU A 474 -17.00 -13.10 -25.74
N LYS A 475 -17.09 -14.09 -24.85
CA LYS A 475 -16.21 -14.20 -23.68
C LYS A 475 -15.51 -15.54 -23.66
N ASP A 476 -14.37 -15.52 -23.02
CA ASP A 476 -13.63 -16.70 -22.59
C ASP A 476 -14.26 -17.14 -21.25
N ASN A 477 -15.03 -18.23 -21.25
CA ASN A 477 -15.77 -18.75 -20.09
C ASN A 477 -14.99 -19.83 -19.34
N ASP A 478 -14.00 -20.46 -19.97
CA ASP A 478 -13.11 -21.44 -19.36
C ASP A 478 -11.68 -20.92 -19.09
N ASN A 479 -11.42 -19.66 -19.46
CA ASN A 479 -10.18 -18.90 -19.25
C ASN A 479 -8.96 -19.50 -19.97
N ASP A 480 -9.12 -20.05 -21.17
CA ASP A 480 -8.02 -20.61 -21.98
C ASP A 480 -7.41 -19.63 -23.01
N ASP A 481 -7.83 -18.35 -22.96
CA ASP A 481 -7.52 -17.24 -23.87
C ASP A 481 -8.11 -17.34 -25.29
N ASP A 482 -8.84 -18.40 -25.61
CA ASP A 482 -9.67 -18.49 -26.81
C ASP A 482 -11.14 -18.11 -26.49
N VAL A 483 -11.89 -17.76 -27.54
CA VAL A 483 -13.26 -17.22 -27.39
C VAL A 483 -14.14 -17.74 -28.51
N ASP A 484 -15.33 -18.19 -28.15
CA ASP A 484 -16.36 -18.71 -29.06
C ASP A 484 -15.77 -19.72 -30.07
N CYS A 485 -16.01 -19.55 -31.37
CA CYS A 485 -15.58 -20.50 -32.40
C CYS A 485 -14.10 -20.45 -32.76
N ASN A 486 -13.29 -19.67 -32.05
CA ASN A 486 -11.83 -19.79 -32.10
C ASN A 486 -11.30 -20.75 -31.03
N ASP A 487 -12.14 -21.11 -30.08
CA ASP A 487 -11.89 -22.05 -29.00
C ASP A 487 -12.05 -23.50 -29.49
N ASP A 488 -11.11 -24.35 -29.08
CA ASP A 488 -11.08 -25.77 -29.42
C ASP A 488 -12.24 -26.54 -28.73
N ASP A 489 -12.71 -26.08 -27.56
CA ASP A 489 -13.85 -26.65 -26.82
C ASP A 489 -15.20 -26.35 -27.49
N CYS A 490 -15.20 -25.36 -28.38
CA CYS A 490 -16.32 -25.04 -29.26
C CYS A 490 -16.33 -25.80 -30.59
N GLU A 491 -15.36 -26.71 -30.83
CA GLU A 491 -15.27 -27.46 -32.08
C GLU A 491 -16.44 -28.46 -32.25
N GLY A 492 -17.34 -28.15 -33.18
CA GLY A 492 -18.43 -29.05 -33.59
C GLY A 492 -19.80 -28.76 -32.97
N THR A 493 -19.91 -27.72 -32.14
CA THR A 493 -21.19 -27.15 -31.68
C THR A 493 -22.05 -26.66 -32.85
N ASP A 494 -23.37 -26.59 -32.66
CA ASP A 494 -24.28 -26.16 -33.72
C ASP A 494 -24.09 -24.66 -34.06
N GLU A 495 -23.58 -23.91 -33.09
CA GLU A 495 -23.24 -22.50 -33.09
C GLU A 495 -22.00 -22.23 -33.97
N CYS A 496 -20.98 -23.10 -33.88
CA CYS A 496 -19.72 -22.98 -34.64
C CYS A 496 -19.68 -23.77 -35.95
N LYS A 497 -20.76 -24.50 -36.28
CA LYS A 497 -20.93 -25.11 -37.61
C LYS A 497 -21.02 -24.01 -38.67
N LYS A 498 -19.88 -23.75 -39.34
CA LYS A 498 -19.81 -22.94 -40.56
C LYS A 498 -20.81 -23.47 -41.59
N SER A 499 -21.97 -22.83 -41.65
CA SER A 499 -23.00 -23.11 -42.64
C SER A 499 -22.39 -22.97 -44.03
N SER A 500 -22.30 -24.09 -44.74
CA SER A 500 -21.83 -24.18 -46.12
C SER A 500 -22.79 -23.51 -47.12
N ALA A 501 -23.67 -22.61 -46.67
CA ALA A 501 -24.59 -21.84 -47.50
C ALA A 501 -23.84 -20.99 -48.55
N TRP A 502 -22.63 -20.52 -48.25
CA TRP A 502 -21.81 -19.79 -49.21
C TRP A 502 -21.33 -20.67 -50.38
N LEU A 503 -21.11 -21.97 -50.17
CA LEU A 503 -20.80 -22.92 -51.25
C LEU A 503 -22.00 -23.13 -52.19
N TRP A 504 -23.23 -23.10 -51.66
CA TRP A 504 -24.45 -23.11 -52.48
C TRP A 504 -24.62 -21.82 -53.30
N ILE A 505 -24.26 -20.66 -52.72
CA ILE A 505 -24.24 -19.38 -53.44
C ILE A 505 -23.21 -19.42 -54.58
N LEU A 506 -22.00 -19.94 -54.34
CA LEU A 506 -20.99 -20.11 -55.40
C LEU A 506 -21.42 -21.10 -56.48
N LEU A 507 -22.09 -22.19 -56.12
CA LEU A 507 -22.61 -23.17 -57.08
C LEU A 507 -23.73 -22.59 -57.95
N ILE A 508 -24.61 -21.76 -57.38
CA ILE A 508 -25.64 -21.01 -58.12
C ILE A 508 -25.00 -19.97 -59.05
N ILE A 509 -23.99 -19.23 -58.60
CA ILE A 509 -23.25 -18.27 -59.42
C ILE A 509 -22.52 -19.00 -60.57
N PHE A 510 -21.97 -20.18 -60.33
CA PHE A 510 -21.30 -20.98 -61.36
C PHE A 510 -22.29 -21.54 -62.40
N LEU A 511 -23.48 -21.98 -61.96
CA LEU A 511 -24.53 -22.45 -62.87
C LEU A 511 -25.17 -21.31 -63.69
N LEU A 512 -25.39 -20.15 -63.07
CA LEU A 512 -25.92 -18.97 -63.76
C LEU A 512 -24.88 -18.32 -64.68
N GLY A 513 -23.61 -18.27 -64.26
CA GLY A 513 -22.50 -17.73 -65.04
C GLY A 513 -22.07 -18.64 -66.20
N GLY A 514 -22.06 -19.97 -65.98
CA GLY A 514 -21.75 -20.97 -67.01
C GLY A 514 -22.80 -21.01 -68.13
N GLY A 515 -24.08 -20.75 -67.81
CA GLY A 515 -25.15 -20.67 -68.80
C GLY A 515 -25.00 -19.50 -69.77
N ILE A 516 -24.47 -18.35 -69.31
CA ILE A 516 -24.22 -17.17 -70.15
C ILE A 516 -23.03 -17.40 -71.09
N PHE A 517 -22.01 -18.13 -70.64
CA PHE A 517 -20.81 -18.40 -71.44
C PHE A 517 -21.07 -19.37 -72.60
N ILE A 518 -21.97 -20.34 -72.42
CA ILE A 518 -22.36 -21.27 -73.51
C ILE A 518 -23.31 -20.60 -74.52
N PHE A 519 -24.15 -19.64 -74.08
CA PHE A 519 -25.04 -18.91 -74.99
C PHE A 519 -24.28 -17.95 -75.92
N TYR A 520 -23.15 -17.38 -75.46
CA TYR A 520 -22.30 -16.52 -76.30
C TYR A 520 -21.40 -17.27 -77.28
N TYR A 521 -21.19 -18.58 -77.09
CA TYR A 521 -20.33 -19.40 -77.97
C TYR A 521 -21.11 -20.21 -79.03
N LEU A 522 -22.45 -20.17 -78.99
CA LEU A 522 -23.34 -20.85 -79.94
C LEU A 522 -24.21 -19.89 -80.78
N GLN A 523 -23.83 -18.62 -80.88
CA GLN A 523 -24.38 -17.67 -81.86
C GLN A 523 -23.38 -17.29 -82.94
#